data_AF-A0A955EZH6-F1
#
_entry.id   AF-A0A955EZH6-F1
#
_cell.length_a   1.000
_cell.length_b   1.000
_cell.length_c   1.000
_cell.angle_alpha   90.00
_cell.angle_beta   90.00
_cell.angle_gamma   90.00
#
_symmetry.space_group_name_H-M   'P 1'
#
loop_
_entity.id
_entity.type
_entity.pdbx_description
1 polymer ?
#
loop_
_entity_poly.entity_id
_entity_poly.type
_entity_poly.pdbx_seq_one_letter_code
_entity_poly.pdbx_strand_id
1 'polypeptide(L)'
;PQAGFLRGIGGHGVPETPSLMGRIHMACDSCHLPDRPDEPAASCQHCHGRGTLSMVEGWKSWLNTAGEALTTDLKRVESALPAASDAQWAQSLTEARENLELVDRAGGAHNFVFAERLYAAAHDRLGRVVAGAEVSVDLQPFSSPRDGEGGDCRSCHVAAEPTKPVFGYPFVHETHVSKAGLGCSDCHGGDARHGALSIDAQFCTECHHQEEEDCARCHQDAAQMMRGDGLVGLADLPSPKNDQAPCIACHTDLSANADHVANSRTMCVECHEESYGPMQAEWLTEERTTLEDLGRLLTDLEIRMAEAASRTEEWTRTNEALRGARRRLVLLRRAGFVHNPDRARQIAKDIEAVGQDVARFLGDQP
;
A
#
# COMPACT_ATOMS: atom_id res chain seq x y z
N PRO A 1 29.66 -10.54 24.94
CA PRO A 1 29.19 -9.29 24.29
C PRO A 1 27.67 -9.29 24.04
N GLN A 2 27.12 -10.33 23.39
CA GLN A 2 25.71 -10.39 22.97
C GLN A 2 24.69 -10.16 24.09
N ALA A 3 24.86 -10.78 25.27
CA ALA A 3 23.97 -10.58 26.41
C ALA A 3 23.95 -9.13 26.96
N GLY A 4 25.10 -8.45 26.92
CA GLY A 4 25.17 -7.01 27.23
C GLY A 4 24.52 -6.16 26.15
N PHE A 5 24.72 -6.52 24.89
CA PHE A 5 24.16 -5.81 23.74
C PHE A 5 22.63 -5.86 23.69
N LEU A 6 22.03 -7.01 24.04
CA LEU A 6 20.58 -7.13 24.23
C LEU A 6 20.03 -6.18 25.30
N ARG A 7 20.79 -6.00 26.38
CA ARG A 7 20.49 -5.02 27.44
C ARG A 7 20.86 -3.58 27.04
N GLY A 8 21.47 -3.38 25.88
CA GLY A 8 21.86 -2.07 25.37
C GLY A 8 22.95 -1.41 26.18
N ILE A 9 23.90 -2.17 26.73
CA ILE A 9 25.02 -1.65 27.54
C ILE A 9 26.36 -1.76 26.80
N GLY A 10 27.31 -0.90 27.18
CA GLY A 10 28.71 -0.94 26.71
C GLY A 10 29.06 0.04 25.58
N GLY A 11 28.17 0.97 25.24
CA GLY A 11 28.40 1.99 24.22
C GLY A 11 29.06 3.25 24.75
N HIS A 12 30.01 3.80 23.98
CA HIS A 12 30.65 5.08 24.29
C HIS A 12 29.80 6.26 23.80
N GLY A 13 29.30 7.06 24.75
CA GLY A 13 28.45 8.22 24.45
C GLY A 13 27.02 7.86 24.05
N VAL A 14 26.57 6.63 24.34
CA VAL A 14 25.21 6.16 24.05
C VAL A 14 24.56 5.69 25.36
N PRO A 15 23.37 6.20 25.73
CA PRO A 15 22.67 5.75 26.93
C PRO A 15 22.19 4.30 26.79
N GLU A 16 22.00 3.65 27.94
CA GLU A 16 21.51 2.27 27.97
C GLU A 16 20.17 2.16 27.24
N THR A 17 20.09 1.26 26.26
CA THR A 17 18.90 1.10 25.41
C THR A 17 18.53 -0.38 25.29
N PRO A 18 17.90 -0.98 26.32
CA PRO A 18 17.53 -2.40 26.29
C PRO A 18 16.54 -2.69 25.15
N SER A 19 16.80 -3.75 24.38
CA SER A 19 15.82 -4.26 23.41
C SER A 19 14.65 -4.94 24.13
N LEU A 20 13.54 -5.18 23.43
CA LEU A 20 12.44 -5.97 23.99
C LEU A 20 12.92 -7.36 24.43
N MET A 21 13.77 -8.01 23.62
CA MET A 21 14.38 -9.30 23.94
C MET A 21 15.21 -9.23 25.24
N GLY A 22 15.96 -8.13 25.44
CA GLY A 22 16.69 -7.89 26.68
C GLY A 22 15.79 -7.67 27.89
N ARG A 23 14.67 -6.94 27.72
CA ARG A 23 13.70 -6.65 28.78
C ARG A 23 12.94 -7.88 29.27
N ILE A 24 12.67 -8.84 28.38
CA ILE A 24 11.98 -10.09 28.73
C ILE A 24 12.95 -11.23 29.09
N HIS A 25 14.25 -10.94 29.17
CA HIS A 25 15.29 -11.93 29.47
C HIS A 25 15.27 -13.16 28.54
N MET A 26 15.10 -12.92 27.23
CA MET A 26 15.10 -13.99 26.23
C MET A 26 16.39 -14.81 26.30
N ALA A 27 16.24 -16.14 26.33
CA ALA A 27 17.39 -17.05 26.37
C ALA A 27 18.04 -17.17 24.97
N CYS A 28 19.37 -17.27 24.91
CA CYS A 28 20.11 -17.30 23.64
C CYS A 28 19.76 -18.53 22.78
N ASP A 29 19.48 -19.66 23.42
CA ASP A 29 19.09 -20.93 22.79
C ASP A 29 17.69 -20.88 22.16
N SER A 30 16.89 -19.85 22.46
CA SER A 30 15.60 -19.62 21.82
C SER A 30 15.74 -19.20 20.34
N CYS A 31 16.92 -18.69 19.95
CA CYS A 31 17.21 -18.30 18.56
C CYS A 31 18.40 -19.07 17.97
N HIS A 32 19.39 -19.45 18.79
CA HIS A 32 20.59 -20.18 18.38
C HIS A 32 20.47 -21.67 18.69
N LEU A 33 19.87 -22.41 17.77
CA LEU A 33 19.67 -23.85 17.90
C LEU A 33 20.92 -24.62 17.44
N PRO A 34 21.47 -25.55 18.26
CA PRO A 34 22.70 -26.28 17.94
C PRO A 34 22.61 -27.13 16.66
N ASP A 35 21.41 -27.59 16.31
CA ASP A 35 21.11 -28.40 15.13
C ASP A 35 20.80 -27.56 13.88
N ARG A 36 20.67 -26.23 14.02
CA ARG A 36 20.40 -25.28 12.92
C ARG A 36 21.19 -23.97 13.09
N PRO A 37 22.54 -24.03 13.06
CA PRO A 37 23.38 -22.86 13.32
C PRO A 37 23.23 -21.74 12.26
N ASP A 38 22.78 -22.09 11.04
CA ASP A 38 22.78 -21.19 9.87
C ASP A 38 21.41 -20.53 9.58
N GLU A 39 20.36 -20.81 10.36
CA GLU A 39 19.03 -20.22 10.15
C GLU A 39 18.49 -19.29 11.27
N PRO A 40 19.28 -18.41 11.94
CA PRO A 40 18.75 -17.55 13.02
C PRO A 40 17.56 -16.68 12.60
N ALA A 41 17.52 -16.26 11.33
CA ALA A 41 16.43 -15.43 10.81
C ALA A 41 15.11 -16.21 10.63
N ALA A 42 15.18 -17.53 10.41
CA ALA A 42 14.00 -18.39 10.39
C ALA A 42 13.47 -18.62 11.81
N SER A 43 14.36 -18.71 12.81
CA SER A 43 13.97 -18.80 14.22
C SER A 43 13.10 -17.62 14.68
N CYS A 44 13.35 -16.41 14.16
CA CYS A 44 12.53 -15.24 14.46
C CYS A 44 11.08 -15.41 14.02
N GLN A 45 10.83 -16.04 12.86
CA GLN A 45 9.49 -16.24 12.32
C GLN A 45 8.64 -17.17 13.20
N HIS A 46 9.28 -18.09 13.95
CA HIS A 46 8.58 -19.02 14.82
C HIS A 46 7.71 -18.30 15.86
N CYS A 47 8.19 -17.17 16.38
CA CYS A 47 7.49 -16.38 17.40
C CYS A 47 6.84 -15.09 16.84
N HIS A 48 7.48 -14.42 15.88
CA HIS A 48 7.02 -13.12 15.36
C HIS A 48 6.22 -13.21 14.06
N GLY A 49 6.16 -14.39 13.41
CA GLY A 49 5.42 -14.62 12.19
C GLY A 49 6.18 -14.30 10.90
N ARG A 50 5.53 -14.56 9.75
CA ARG A 50 6.15 -14.55 8.41
C ARG A 50 6.75 -13.19 8.00
N GLY A 51 6.18 -12.08 8.43
CA GLY A 51 6.67 -10.72 8.08
C GLY A 51 8.00 -10.33 8.75
N THR A 52 8.49 -11.12 9.70
CA THR A 52 9.68 -10.79 10.50
C THR A 52 10.98 -10.92 9.70
N LEU A 53 11.01 -11.79 8.70
CA LEU A 53 12.22 -12.06 7.95
C LEU A 53 12.69 -10.84 7.16
N SER A 54 11.78 -10.18 6.45
CA SER A 54 12.09 -8.98 5.67
C SER A 54 12.59 -7.83 6.54
N MET A 55 12.06 -7.70 7.76
CA MET A 55 12.56 -6.76 8.76
C MET A 55 14.01 -7.07 9.16
N VAL A 56 14.31 -8.32 9.51
CA VAL A 56 15.67 -8.73 9.92
C VAL A 56 16.66 -8.60 8.78
N GLU A 57 16.25 -8.91 7.54
CA GLU A 57 17.05 -8.72 6.33
C GLU A 57 17.32 -7.23 6.08
N GLY A 58 16.31 -6.37 6.23
CA GLY A 58 16.46 -4.92 6.15
C GLY A 58 17.44 -4.38 7.21
N TRP A 59 17.34 -4.85 8.46
CA TRP A 59 18.30 -4.51 9.52
C TRP A 59 19.72 -4.90 9.15
N LYS A 60 19.94 -6.15 8.73
CA LYS A 60 21.26 -6.65 8.35
C LYS A 60 21.84 -5.86 7.18
N SER A 61 21.03 -5.58 6.16
CA SER A 61 21.47 -4.82 5.00
C SER A 61 21.91 -3.41 5.41
N TRP A 62 21.11 -2.69 6.19
CA TRP A 62 21.48 -1.35 6.64
C TRP A 62 22.72 -1.36 7.54
N LEU A 63 22.79 -2.29 8.51
CA LEU A 63 23.92 -2.44 9.41
C LEU A 63 25.23 -2.68 8.66
N ASN A 64 25.21 -3.56 7.66
CA ASN A 64 26.39 -3.85 6.85
C ASN A 64 26.86 -2.62 6.08
N THR A 65 25.94 -1.96 5.36
CA THR A 65 26.27 -0.76 4.56
C THR A 65 26.79 0.38 5.44
N ALA A 66 26.10 0.69 6.55
CA ALA A 66 26.52 1.74 7.47
C ALA A 66 27.84 1.41 8.18
N GLY A 67 28.01 0.15 8.61
CA GLY A 67 29.22 -0.32 9.27
C GLY A 67 30.45 -0.25 8.36
N GLU A 68 30.32 -0.65 7.10
CA GLU A 68 31.39 -0.56 6.09
C GLU A 68 31.80 0.88 5.80
N ALA A 69 30.82 1.78 5.62
CA ALA A 69 31.05 3.20 5.41
C ALA A 69 31.80 3.83 6.60
N LEU A 70 31.31 3.64 7.83
CA LEU A 70 31.93 4.19 9.04
C LEU A 70 33.31 3.59 9.33
N THR A 71 33.51 2.31 9.04
CA THR A 71 34.83 1.68 9.18
C THR A 71 35.83 2.27 8.18
N THR A 72 35.37 2.59 6.98
CA THR A 72 36.20 3.25 5.95
C THR A 72 36.57 4.66 6.37
N ASP A 73 35.60 5.43 6.86
CA ASP A 73 35.85 6.79 7.34
C ASP A 73 36.75 6.81 8.57
N LEU A 74 36.56 5.91 9.53
CA LEU A 74 37.44 5.77 10.69
C LEU A 74 38.90 5.58 10.25
N LYS A 75 39.18 4.65 9.31
CA LYS A 75 40.53 4.42 8.80
C LYS A 75 41.12 5.65 8.11
N ARG A 76 40.30 6.41 7.36
CA ARG A 76 40.71 7.64 6.69
C ARG A 76 41.09 8.72 7.70
N VAL A 77 40.26 8.93 8.71
CA VAL A 77 40.51 9.92 9.79
C VAL A 77 41.74 9.52 10.61
N GLU A 78 41.89 8.24 10.97
CA GLU A 78 43.05 7.74 11.70
C GLU A 78 44.36 7.93 10.94
N SER A 79 44.34 7.70 9.63
CA SER A 79 45.53 7.86 8.79
C SER A 79 45.90 9.33 8.59
N ALA A 80 44.91 10.24 8.69
CA ALA A 80 45.10 11.66 8.48
C ALA A 80 45.33 12.45 9.78
N LEU A 81 45.14 11.83 10.96
CA LEU A 81 45.37 12.46 12.25
C LEU A 81 46.89 12.66 12.50
N PRO A 82 47.37 13.88 12.74
CA PRO A 82 48.78 14.13 13.01
C PRO A 82 49.26 13.47 14.31
N ALA A 83 50.47 12.92 14.33
CA ALA A 83 51.02 12.27 15.54
C ALA A 83 51.16 13.20 16.76
N ALA A 84 51.22 14.52 16.54
CA ALA A 84 51.29 15.54 17.59
C ALA A 84 49.90 16.08 18.02
N SER A 85 48.81 15.46 17.57
CA SER A 85 47.44 15.87 17.92
C SER A 85 47.15 15.67 19.41
N ASP A 86 46.21 16.44 19.94
CA ASP A 86 45.70 16.27 21.31
C ASP A 86 45.25 14.81 21.57
N ALA A 87 45.62 14.27 22.73
CA ALA A 87 45.28 12.92 23.16
C ALA A 87 43.75 12.66 23.15
N GLN A 88 42.94 13.71 23.33
CA GLN A 88 41.47 13.60 23.27
C GLN A 88 40.97 13.11 21.89
N TRP A 89 41.69 13.42 20.82
CA TRP A 89 41.32 13.00 19.45
C TRP A 89 41.61 11.53 19.23
N ALA A 90 42.78 11.06 19.67
CA ALA A 90 43.11 9.64 19.67
C ALA A 90 42.10 8.82 20.51
N GLN A 91 41.72 9.34 21.69
CA GLN A 91 40.66 8.72 22.50
C GLN A 91 39.32 8.68 21.77
N SER A 92 38.92 9.78 21.12
CA SER A 92 37.66 9.85 20.37
C SER A 92 37.59 8.81 19.24
N LEU A 93 38.71 8.56 18.54
CA LEU A 93 38.81 7.53 17.51
C LEU A 93 38.77 6.12 18.10
N THR A 94 39.42 5.88 19.24
CA THR A 94 39.32 4.62 19.98
C THR A 94 37.88 4.32 20.38
N GLU A 95 37.18 5.29 20.99
CA GLU A 95 35.78 5.12 21.41
C GLU A 95 34.84 4.88 20.21
N ALA A 96 35.10 5.54 19.06
CA ALA A 96 34.37 5.27 17.83
C ALA A 96 34.62 3.85 17.32
N ARG A 97 35.87 3.39 17.32
CA ARG A 97 36.24 2.01 16.95
C ARG A 97 35.55 0.98 17.86
N GLU A 98 35.59 1.21 19.16
CA GLU A 98 34.99 0.31 20.16
C GLU A 98 33.47 0.18 19.96
N ASN A 99 32.79 1.28 19.60
CA ASN A 99 31.38 1.24 19.21
C ASN A 99 31.14 0.38 17.95
N LEU A 100 31.95 0.57 16.88
CA LEU A 100 31.82 -0.22 15.65
C LEU A 100 32.07 -1.72 15.90
N GLU A 101 33.13 -2.05 16.64
CA GLU A 101 33.46 -3.43 17.00
C GLU A 101 32.42 -4.08 17.91
N LEU A 102 31.76 -3.29 18.78
CA LEU A 102 30.70 -3.80 19.62
C LEU A 102 29.50 -4.24 18.78
N VAL A 103 29.09 -3.46 17.78
CA VAL A 103 27.99 -3.83 16.88
C VAL A 103 28.32 -5.08 16.07
N ASP A 104 29.53 -5.14 15.51
CA ASP A 104 29.99 -6.28 14.71
C ASP A 104 30.04 -7.58 15.54
N ARG A 105 30.78 -7.59 16.67
CA ARG A 105 30.94 -8.78 17.52
C ARG A 105 29.65 -9.21 18.21
N ALA A 106 28.75 -8.28 18.49
CA ALA A 106 27.48 -8.60 19.15
C ALA A 106 26.36 -8.96 18.17
N GLY A 107 26.52 -8.72 16.87
CA GLY A 107 25.47 -8.87 15.88
C GLY A 107 24.38 -7.80 16.07
N GLY A 108 24.49 -6.68 15.36
CA GLY A 108 23.62 -5.52 15.52
C GLY A 108 22.11 -5.81 15.49
N ALA A 109 21.66 -6.84 14.76
CA ALA A 109 20.26 -7.25 14.71
C ALA A 109 19.68 -7.70 16.07
N HIS A 110 20.50 -8.11 17.04
CA HIS A 110 20.04 -8.42 18.39
C HIS A 110 19.49 -7.18 19.13
N ASN A 111 19.95 -5.99 18.76
CA ASN A 111 19.43 -4.74 19.28
C ASN A 111 19.63 -3.62 18.27
N PHE A 112 18.81 -3.62 17.22
CA PHE A 112 18.97 -2.73 16.06
C PHE A 112 19.01 -1.25 16.44
N VAL A 113 18.10 -0.81 17.33
CA VAL A 113 18.05 0.59 17.79
C VAL A 113 19.33 0.98 18.53
N PHE A 114 19.87 0.10 19.37
CA PHE A 114 21.13 0.37 20.04
C PHE A 114 22.31 0.38 19.06
N ALA A 115 22.35 -0.56 18.11
CA ALA A 115 23.36 -0.62 17.06
C ALA A 115 23.40 0.68 16.23
N GLU A 116 22.23 1.17 15.82
CA GLU A 116 22.11 2.41 15.06
C GLU A 116 22.58 3.63 15.87
N ARG A 117 22.22 3.72 17.16
CA ARG A 117 22.74 4.78 18.05
C ARG A 117 24.25 4.73 18.22
N LEU A 118 24.85 3.54 18.27
CA LEU A 118 26.31 3.37 18.34
C LEU A 118 27.00 3.87 17.07
N TYR A 119 26.41 3.58 15.90
CA TYR A 119 26.89 4.09 14.61
C TYR A 119 26.75 5.61 14.50
N ALA A 120 25.62 6.18 14.92
CA ALA A 120 25.44 7.63 14.97
C ALA A 120 26.49 8.29 15.89
N ALA A 121 26.70 7.74 17.09
CA ALA A 121 27.71 8.26 18.01
C ALA A 121 29.14 8.13 17.48
N ALA A 122 29.45 7.06 16.73
CA ALA A 122 30.74 6.92 16.05
C ALA A 122 30.91 7.97 14.95
N HIS A 123 29.90 8.19 14.11
CA HIS A 123 29.93 9.22 13.07
C HIS A 123 30.15 10.63 13.66
N ASP A 124 29.40 11.00 14.70
CA ASP A 124 29.54 12.29 15.38
C ASP A 124 30.94 12.51 15.94
N ARG A 125 31.58 11.45 16.46
CA ARG A 125 32.96 11.50 16.96
C ARG A 125 33.95 11.73 15.83
N LEU A 126 33.79 11.04 14.72
CA LEU A 126 34.62 11.27 13.53
C LEU A 126 34.49 12.72 13.06
N GLY A 127 33.27 13.24 12.96
CA GLY A 127 33.02 14.64 12.57
C GLY A 127 33.68 15.65 13.52
N ARG A 128 33.60 15.40 14.84
CA ARG A 128 34.28 16.23 15.85
C ARG A 128 35.79 16.20 15.71
N VAL A 129 36.40 15.04 15.41
CA VAL A 129 37.84 14.92 15.18
C VAL A 129 38.25 15.65 13.90
N VAL A 130 37.51 15.45 12.80
CA VAL A 130 37.75 16.13 11.52
C VAL A 130 37.73 17.66 11.70
N ALA A 131 36.71 18.19 12.37
CA ALA A 131 36.59 19.62 12.60
C ALA A 131 37.61 20.15 13.62
N GLY A 132 37.79 19.47 14.75
CA GLY A 132 38.59 19.96 15.87
C GLY A 132 40.10 19.76 15.74
N ALA A 133 40.53 18.73 15.01
CA ALA A 133 41.94 18.49 14.67
C ALA A 133 42.31 19.06 13.29
N GLU A 134 41.39 19.79 12.65
CA GLU A 134 41.56 20.41 11.32
C GLU A 134 42.04 19.41 10.25
N VAL A 135 41.53 18.19 10.30
CA VAL A 135 41.89 17.12 9.38
C VAL A 135 41.05 17.23 8.11
N SER A 136 41.69 17.24 6.94
CA SER A 136 41.00 17.35 5.65
C SER A 136 40.48 15.99 5.16
N VAL A 137 39.45 15.46 5.81
CA VAL A 137 38.73 14.24 5.39
C VAL A 137 37.25 14.56 5.20
N ASP A 138 36.74 14.30 4.00
CA ASP A 138 35.31 14.38 3.70
C ASP A 138 34.62 13.06 4.12
N LEU A 139 33.77 13.13 5.14
CA LEU A 139 33.05 11.98 5.70
C LEU A 139 31.85 11.63 4.83
N GLN A 140 31.56 10.35 4.68
CA GLN A 140 30.33 9.93 4.02
C GLN A 140 29.12 10.37 4.86
N PRO A 141 28.04 10.86 4.24
CA PRO A 141 26.82 11.19 4.96
C PRO A 141 26.30 9.97 5.72
N PHE A 142 26.01 10.15 7.01
CA PHE A 142 25.32 9.15 7.82
C PHE A 142 23.83 9.46 7.87
N SER A 143 22.99 8.44 7.69
CA SER A 143 21.55 8.56 7.82
C SER A 143 21.02 7.37 8.63
N SER A 144 20.34 7.69 9.72
CA SER A 144 19.57 6.71 10.48
C SER A 144 18.31 6.34 9.70
N PRO A 145 17.87 5.07 9.71
CA PRO A 145 16.57 4.69 9.19
C PRO A 145 15.44 5.42 9.90
N ARG A 146 15.67 5.92 11.11
CA ARG A 146 14.69 6.67 11.91
C ARG A 146 14.69 8.17 11.59
N ASP A 147 15.63 8.65 10.77
CA ASP A 147 15.66 10.03 10.31
C ASP A 147 14.61 10.21 9.21
N GLY A 148 13.69 11.16 9.40
CA GLY A 148 12.66 11.53 8.42
C GLY A 148 11.24 11.06 8.75
N GLU A 149 10.37 11.14 7.75
CA GLU A 149 8.93 10.84 7.87
C GLU A 149 8.70 9.34 7.97
N GLY A 150 8.56 8.87 9.21
CA GLY A 150 8.43 7.48 9.57
C GLY A 150 9.00 7.16 10.94
N GLY A 151 9.86 8.03 11.47
CA GLY A 151 10.29 8.04 12.88
C GLY A 151 10.55 6.64 13.45
N ASP A 152 9.88 6.33 14.57
CA ASP A 152 10.05 5.05 15.25
C ASP A 152 9.50 3.85 14.47
N CYS A 153 8.58 4.01 13.52
CA CYS A 153 8.10 2.91 12.68
C CYS A 153 9.24 2.31 11.86
N ARG A 154 10.18 3.14 11.41
CA ARG A 154 11.36 2.71 10.64
C ARG A 154 12.44 2.04 11.47
N SER A 155 12.30 2.02 12.81
CA SER A 155 13.16 1.19 13.67
C SER A 155 12.98 -0.30 13.40
N CYS A 156 11.78 -0.71 12.98
CA CYS A 156 11.45 -2.06 12.56
C CYS A 156 11.23 -2.15 11.04
N HIS A 157 10.60 -1.15 10.43
CA HIS A 157 10.31 -1.12 8.99
C HIS A 157 11.36 -0.33 8.21
N VAL A 158 12.63 -0.77 8.27
CA VAL A 158 13.76 -0.09 7.60
C VAL A 158 13.56 0.02 6.09
N ALA A 159 12.89 -0.97 5.49
CA ALA A 159 12.41 -0.94 4.12
C ALA A 159 10.91 -1.30 4.09
N ALA A 160 10.08 -0.36 3.66
CA ALA A 160 8.71 -0.68 3.27
C ALA A 160 8.74 -1.43 1.92
N GLU A 161 7.78 -2.32 1.69
CA GLU A 161 7.65 -2.93 0.36
C GLU A 161 7.42 -1.83 -0.67
N PRO A 162 8.22 -1.76 -1.75
CA PRO A 162 8.23 -0.60 -2.64
C PRO A 162 6.87 -0.39 -3.31
N THR A 163 6.17 -1.49 -3.63
CA THR A 163 4.88 -1.46 -4.32
C THR A 163 3.92 -2.49 -3.73
N LYS A 164 2.69 -2.06 -3.39
CA LYS A 164 1.57 -2.94 -3.00
C LYS A 164 0.26 -2.51 -3.66
N PRO A 165 -0.65 -3.42 -3.99
CA PRO A 165 -2.00 -3.03 -4.37
C PRO A 165 -2.79 -2.52 -3.16
N VAL A 166 -3.38 -1.33 -3.27
CA VAL A 166 -4.26 -0.72 -2.26
C VAL A 166 -5.55 -0.34 -2.98
N PHE A 167 -6.70 -0.81 -2.47
CA PHE A 167 -8.02 -0.63 -3.09
C PHE A 167 -8.11 -1.03 -4.58
N GLY A 168 -7.29 -2.00 -5.01
CA GLY A 168 -7.26 -2.46 -6.41
C GLY A 168 -6.30 -1.66 -7.32
N TYR A 169 -5.60 -0.66 -6.79
CA TYR A 169 -4.63 0.15 -7.53
C TYR A 169 -3.20 -0.13 -7.07
N PRO A 170 -2.21 -0.11 -7.99
CA PRO A 170 -0.81 -0.19 -7.60
C PRO A 170 -0.41 1.06 -6.81
N PHE A 171 0.02 0.88 -5.57
CA PHE A 171 0.52 1.93 -4.69
C PHE A 171 2.03 1.80 -4.53
N VAL A 172 2.76 2.90 -4.76
CA VAL A 172 4.22 2.96 -4.65
C VAL A 172 4.59 3.81 -3.45
N HIS A 173 5.21 3.21 -2.43
CA HIS A 173 5.55 3.92 -1.18
C HIS A 173 6.55 5.05 -1.41
N GLU A 174 7.53 4.88 -2.32
CA GLU A 174 8.54 5.91 -2.61
C GLU A 174 7.88 7.22 -3.09
N THR A 175 6.88 7.13 -3.96
CA THR A 175 6.17 8.31 -4.47
C THR A 175 5.44 9.06 -3.37
N HIS A 176 4.79 8.33 -2.46
CA HIS A 176 3.92 8.94 -1.46
C HIS A 176 4.68 9.37 -0.19
N VAL A 177 5.55 8.50 0.32
CA VAL A 177 6.31 8.76 1.55
C VAL A 177 7.54 9.60 1.27
N SER A 178 8.35 9.22 0.27
CA SER A 178 9.63 9.89 0.04
C SER A 178 9.53 11.15 -0.82
N LYS A 179 8.65 11.16 -1.84
CA LYS A 179 8.52 12.31 -2.76
C LYS A 179 7.41 13.26 -2.35
N ALA A 180 6.26 12.76 -1.93
CA ALA A 180 5.12 13.60 -1.54
C ALA A 180 5.11 13.99 -0.05
N GLY A 181 5.98 13.40 0.77
CA GLY A 181 6.11 13.79 2.17
C GLY A 181 4.96 13.31 3.07
N LEU A 182 4.44 12.10 2.82
CA LEU A 182 3.47 11.46 3.71
C LEU A 182 4.17 10.59 4.75
N GLY A 183 3.81 10.77 6.02
CA GLY A 183 4.23 9.92 7.12
C GLY A 183 3.52 8.57 7.13
N CYS A 184 4.15 7.57 7.77
CA CYS A 184 3.55 6.23 7.89
C CYS A 184 2.16 6.27 8.57
N SER A 185 1.98 7.16 9.56
CA SER A 185 0.74 7.32 10.32
C SER A 185 -0.39 7.98 9.56
N ASP A 186 -0.10 8.57 8.39
CA ASP A 186 -1.14 9.19 7.57
C ASP A 186 -2.01 8.11 6.91
N CYS A 187 -1.41 6.96 6.58
CA CYS A 187 -2.09 5.83 5.96
C CYS A 187 -2.30 4.63 6.90
N HIS A 188 -1.42 4.44 7.90
CA HIS A 188 -1.43 3.27 8.78
C HIS A 188 -1.73 3.63 10.24
N GLY A 189 -2.43 2.72 10.92
CA GLY A 189 -2.69 2.80 12.34
C GLY A 189 -1.41 2.69 13.17
N GLY A 190 -1.32 3.55 14.19
CA GLY A 190 -0.33 3.41 15.27
C GLY A 190 -0.60 2.22 16.19
N ASP A 191 -0.06 2.23 17.40
CA ASP A 191 0.05 1.06 18.28
C ASP A 191 -1.25 0.24 18.49
N ALA A 192 -2.41 0.90 18.59
CA ALA A 192 -3.70 0.23 18.76
C ALA A 192 -4.11 -0.65 17.56
N ARG A 193 -3.63 -0.31 16.35
CA ARG A 193 -3.88 -1.04 15.10
C ARG A 193 -2.59 -1.11 14.28
N HIS A 194 -1.50 -1.53 14.93
CA HIS A 194 -0.13 -1.47 14.42
C HIS A 194 -0.03 -1.85 12.94
N GLY A 195 0.29 -0.86 12.09
CA GLY A 195 0.53 -1.05 10.66
C GLY A 195 -0.71 -1.41 9.84
N ALA A 196 -1.89 -1.52 10.45
CA ALA A 196 -3.13 -1.76 9.73
C ALA A 196 -3.49 -0.50 8.91
N LEU A 197 -3.97 -0.69 7.69
CA LEU A 197 -4.44 0.42 6.87
C LEU A 197 -5.59 1.14 7.60
N SER A 198 -5.44 2.44 7.86
CA SER A 198 -6.41 3.28 8.58
C SER A 198 -7.17 4.24 7.67
N ILE A 199 -6.89 4.19 6.38
CA ILE A 199 -7.53 4.99 5.33
C ILE A 199 -8.53 4.16 4.53
N ASP A 200 -9.37 4.84 3.76
CA ASP A 200 -10.22 4.28 2.72
C ASP A 200 -9.85 4.89 1.35
N ALA A 201 -10.64 4.58 0.32
CA ALA A 201 -10.39 5.10 -1.02
C ALA A 201 -10.55 6.63 -1.12
N GLN A 202 -11.30 7.27 -0.21
CA GLN A 202 -11.52 8.72 -0.22
C GLN A 202 -10.24 9.48 0.13
N PHE A 203 -9.41 8.94 1.03
CA PHE A 203 -8.10 9.53 1.34
C PHE A 203 -7.24 9.72 0.08
N CYS A 204 -7.28 8.76 -0.85
CA CYS A 204 -6.54 8.85 -2.11
C CYS A 204 -7.08 9.97 -3.01
N THR A 205 -8.39 10.18 -3.03
CA THR A 205 -9.03 11.17 -3.91
C THR A 205 -8.83 12.61 -3.42
N GLU A 206 -8.45 12.83 -2.16
CA GLU A 206 -8.12 14.17 -1.64
C GLU A 206 -7.01 14.86 -2.45
N CYS A 207 -6.01 14.09 -2.90
CA CYS A 207 -4.93 14.60 -3.76
C CYS A 207 -5.13 14.23 -5.24
N HIS A 208 -5.58 13.01 -5.54
CA HIS A 208 -5.63 12.51 -6.92
C HIS A 208 -6.88 12.93 -7.70
N HIS A 209 -7.88 13.55 -7.08
CA HIS A 209 -9.13 13.94 -7.75
C HIS A 209 -9.21 15.46 -8.00
N GLN A 210 -8.11 16.20 -7.85
CA GLN A 210 -8.07 17.66 -8.03
C GLN A 210 -7.72 18.11 -9.45
N GLU A 211 -6.80 17.41 -10.13
CA GLU A 211 -6.26 17.80 -11.45
C GLU A 211 -6.09 16.61 -12.42
N GLU A 212 -6.59 15.42 -12.09
CA GLU A 212 -6.38 14.23 -12.94
C GLU A 212 -7.23 14.30 -14.22
N GLU A 213 -6.56 14.38 -15.36
CA GLU A 213 -7.22 14.47 -16.67
C GLU A 213 -7.70 13.10 -17.18
N ASP A 214 -7.14 11.97 -16.69
CA ASP A 214 -7.54 10.62 -17.10
C ASP A 214 -8.48 9.95 -16.07
N CYS A 215 -9.73 10.42 -16.02
CA CYS A 215 -10.76 9.86 -15.15
C CYS A 215 -10.98 8.35 -15.36
N ALA A 216 -10.72 7.84 -16.57
CA ALA A 216 -10.94 6.43 -16.93
C ALA A 216 -9.98 5.47 -16.23
N ARG A 217 -8.82 5.95 -15.78
CA ARG A 217 -7.85 5.16 -15.02
C ARG A 217 -8.45 4.59 -13.73
N CYS A 218 -9.28 5.38 -13.05
CA CYS A 218 -9.96 5.03 -11.80
C CYS A 218 -11.45 4.66 -12.01
N HIS A 219 -12.14 5.34 -12.93
CA HIS A 219 -13.57 5.11 -13.22
C HIS A 219 -13.78 4.19 -14.43
N GLN A 220 -13.12 3.02 -14.41
CA GLN A 220 -13.09 2.10 -15.56
C GLN A 220 -14.48 1.62 -15.98
N ASP A 221 -15.39 1.37 -15.03
CA ASP A 221 -16.76 0.91 -15.31
C ASP A 221 -17.59 2.01 -16.00
N ALA A 222 -17.50 3.25 -15.51
CA ALA A 222 -18.16 4.40 -16.14
C ALA A 222 -17.58 4.65 -17.54
N ALA A 223 -16.26 4.56 -17.70
CA ALA A 223 -15.59 4.69 -18.99
C ALA A 223 -15.98 3.56 -19.96
N GLN A 224 -16.06 2.31 -19.49
CA GLN A 224 -16.53 1.18 -20.29
C GLN A 224 -17.99 1.37 -20.71
N MET A 225 -18.85 1.89 -19.82
CA MET A 225 -20.23 2.19 -20.14
C MET A 225 -20.36 3.29 -21.21
N MET A 226 -19.57 4.37 -21.08
CA MET A 226 -19.50 5.44 -22.08
C MET A 226 -19.07 4.91 -23.44
N ARG A 227 -17.98 4.14 -23.51
CA ARG A 227 -17.50 3.50 -24.76
C ARG A 227 -18.46 2.46 -25.29
N GLY A 228 -19.28 1.86 -24.42
CA GLY A 228 -20.27 0.86 -24.78
C GLY A 228 -19.66 -0.41 -25.36
N ASP A 229 -18.42 -0.75 -24.98
CA ASP A 229 -17.63 -1.85 -25.55
C ASP A 229 -17.35 -2.97 -24.54
N GLY A 230 -16.69 -4.04 -25.01
CA GLY A 230 -15.99 -5.00 -24.13
C GLY A 230 -16.88 -5.96 -23.34
N LEU A 231 -18.16 -6.14 -23.71
CA LEU A 231 -19.04 -7.16 -23.12
C LEU A 231 -19.25 -8.32 -24.08
N VAL A 232 -18.71 -9.48 -23.70
CA VAL A 232 -18.88 -10.73 -24.47
C VAL A 232 -20.35 -11.02 -24.71
N GLY A 233 -20.72 -11.30 -25.97
CA GLY A 233 -22.09 -11.64 -26.36
C GLY A 233 -23.00 -10.44 -26.63
N LEU A 234 -22.53 -9.21 -26.42
CA LEU A 234 -23.27 -7.98 -26.73
C LEU A 234 -22.53 -7.17 -27.79
N ALA A 235 -23.25 -6.70 -28.79
CA ALA A 235 -22.70 -5.79 -29.79
C ALA A 235 -22.31 -4.47 -29.12
N ASP A 236 -21.20 -3.88 -29.57
CA ASP A 236 -20.76 -2.56 -29.09
C ASP A 236 -21.83 -1.50 -29.37
N LEU A 237 -22.08 -0.64 -28.39
CA LEU A 237 -23.10 0.40 -28.45
C LEU A 237 -22.60 1.66 -27.73
N PRO A 238 -21.69 2.43 -28.36
CA PRO A 238 -21.11 3.62 -27.74
C PRO A 238 -22.14 4.69 -27.44
N SER A 239 -21.94 5.41 -26.34
CA SER A 239 -22.77 6.55 -25.97
C SER A 239 -22.56 7.68 -26.98
N PRO A 240 -23.61 8.41 -27.40
CA PRO A 240 -23.44 9.62 -28.19
C PRO A 240 -22.51 10.65 -27.53
N LYS A 241 -22.37 10.58 -26.20
CA LYS A 241 -21.50 11.44 -25.41
C LYS A 241 -20.02 11.06 -25.48
N ASN A 242 -19.67 9.83 -25.84
CA ASN A 242 -18.32 9.26 -25.68
C ASN A 242 -17.22 10.12 -26.33
N ASP A 243 -17.44 10.55 -27.56
CA ASP A 243 -16.44 11.32 -28.32
C ASP A 243 -16.73 12.83 -28.31
N GLN A 244 -17.85 13.25 -27.71
CA GLN A 244 -18.35 14.63 -27.77
C GLN A 244 -18.17 15.38 -26.44
N ALA A 245 -18.18 14.66 -25.31
CA ALA A 245 -18.12 15.26 -23.98
C ALA A 245 -17.09 14.50 -23.12
N PRO A 246 -15.94 15.11 -22.77
CA PRO A 246 -15.06 14.53 -21.76
C PRO A 246 -15.78 14.48 -20.41
N CYS A 247 -15.30 13.65 -19.48
CA CYS A 247 -15.93 13.45 -18.17
C CYS A 247 -16.18 14.79 -17.43
N ILE A 248 -15.19 15.69 -17.45
CA ILE A 248 -15.24 17.00 -16.80
C ILE A 248 -16.24 17.98 -17.43
N ALA A 249 -16.75 17.71 -18.64
CA ALA A 249 -17.80 18.53 -19.23
C ALA A 249 -19.13 18.39 -18.47
N CYS A 250 -19.35 17.25 -17.81
CA CYS A 250 -20.52 17.02 -16.95
C CYS A 250 -20.16 17.00 -15.46
N HIS A 251 -18.93 16.61 -15.10
CA HIS A 251 -18.44 16.54 -13.73
C HIS A 251 -17.51 17.71 -13.43
N THR A 252 -18.09 18.90 -13.25
CA THR A 252 -17.31 20.14 -13.05
C THR A 252 -16.87 20.36 -11.60
N ASP A 253 -17.59 19.79 -10.63
CA ASP A 253 -17.19 19.76 -9.24
C ASP A 253 -16.61 18.38 -8.91
N LEU A 254 -15.29 18.34 -8.76
CA LEU A 254 -14.53 17.13 -8.44
C LEU A 254 -14.35 16.94 -6.93
N SER A 255 -14.94 17.80 -6.09
CA SER A 255 -14.84 17.61 -4.64
C SER A 255 -15.58 16.34 -4.21
N ALA A 256 -15.01 15.61 -3.24
CA ALA A 256 -15.57 14.34 -2.77
C ALA A 256 -16.99 14.45 -2.17
N ASN A 257 -17.40 15.67 -1.79
CA ASN A 257 -18.71 15.94 -1.21
C ASN A 257 -19.70 16.55 -2.22
N ALA A 258 -19.31 16.67 -3.49
CA ALA A 258 -20.19 17.23 -4.51
C ALA A 258 -21.40 16.32 -4.75
N ASP A 259 -22.58 16.92 -4.87
CA ASP A 259 -23.74 16.22 -5.41
C ASP A 259 -23.55 16.09 -6.94
N HIS A 260 -22.80 15.07 -7.35
CA HIS A 260 -22.47 14.84 -8.76
C HIS A 260 -23.72 14.62 -9.63
N VAL A 261 -24.83 14.15 -9.04
CA VAL A 261 -26.11 13.99 -9.76
C VAL A 261 -26.73 15.34 -10.03
N ALA A 262 -26.86 16.19 -9.00
CA ALA A 262 -27.41 17.54 -9.17
C ALA A 262 -26.52 18.43 -10.06
N ASN A 263 -25.20 18.32 -9.92
CA ASN A 263 -24.24 19.03 -10.77
C ASN A 263 -24.42 18.61 -12.24
N SER A 264 -24.34 17.31 -12.53
CA SER A 264 -24.45 16.82 -13.92
C SER A 264 -25.79 17.16 -14.57
N ARG A 265 -26.89 17.22 -13.79
CA ARG A 265 -28.20 17.70 -14.28
C ARG A 265 -28.12 19.11 -14.85
N THR A 266 -27.44 20.00 -14.13
CA THR A 266 -27.25 21.40 -14.52
C THR A 266 -26.37 21.46 -15.78
N MET A 267 -25.33 20.64 -15.84
CA MET A 267 -24.44 20.61 -17.01
C MET A 267 -25.12 20.10 -18.29
N CYS A 268 -26.15 19.24 -18.18
CA CYS A 268 -26.92 18.82 -19.35
C CYS A 268 -27.55 20.01 -20.09
N VAL A 269 -28.10 20.98 -19.36
CA VAL A 269 -28.85 22.11 -19.95
C VAL A 269 -27.97 23.28 -20.40
N GLU A 270 -26.65 23.21 -20.15
CA GLU A 270 -25.67 24.15 -20.72
C GLU A 270 -25.47 23.88 -22.24
N CYS A 271 -25.60 22.62 -22.67
CA CYS A 271 -25.47 22.21 -24.07
C CYS A 271 -26.81 21.84 -24.73
N HIS A 272 -27.78 21.36 -23.95
CA HIS A 272 -29.09 20.91 -24.42
C HIS A 272 -30.23 21.79 -23.91
N GLU A 273 -31.42 21.61 -24.47
CA GLU A 273 -32.63 22.29 -24.01
C GLU A 273 -33.04 21.90 -22.58
N GLU A 274 -33.81 22.77 -21.90
CA GLU A 274 -34.22 22.60 -20.50
C GLU A 274 -34.92 21.26 -20.20
N SER A 275 -35.56 20.65 -21.20
CA SER A 275 -36.24 19.35 -21.10
C SER A 275 -35.29 18.19 -20.75
N TYR A 276 -33.98 18.33 -20.98
CA TYR A 276 -32.98 17.29 -20.70
C TYR A 276 -32.71 17.12 -19.21
N GLY A 277 -32.90 18.16 -18.39
CA GLY A 277 -32.76 18.06 -16.94
C GLY A 277 -33.74 17.04 -16.33
N PRO A 278 -35.06 17.14 -16.62
CA PRO A 278 -36.03 16.11 -16.26
C PRO A 278 -35.71 14.71 -16.82
N MET A 279 -35.23 14.60 -18.06
CA MET A 279 -34.89 13.32 -18.68
C MET A 279 -33.83 12.54 -17.88
N GLN A 280 -32.83 13.23 -17.31
CA GLN A 280 -31.84 12.58 -16.44
C GLN A 280 -32.49 11.96 -15.19
N ALA A 281 -33.44 12.66 -14.57
CA ALA A 281 -34.15 12.16 -13.40
C ALA A 281 -35.02 10.93 -13.72
N GLU A 282 -35.58 10.88 -14.93
CA GLU A 282 -36.29 9.71 -15.45
C GLU A 282 -35.34 8.51 -15.59
N TRP A 283 -34.16 8.69 -16.19
CA TRP A 283 -33.16 7.62 -16.32
C TRP A 283 -32.66 7.11 -14.97
N LEU A 284 -32.45 7.98 -13.98
CA LEU A 284 -32.06 7.57 -12.63
C LEU A 284 -33.18 6.80 -11.91
N THR A 285 -34.44 7.15 -12.19
CA THR A 285 -35.60 6.40 -11.67
C THR A 285 -35.70 5.03 -12.32
N GLU A 286 -35.55 4.95 -13.65
CA GLU A 286 -35.48 3.71 -14.42
C GLU A 286 -34.36 2.81 -13.88
N GLU A 287 -33.15 3.35 -13.74
CA GLU A 287 -31.99 2.64 -13.20
C GLU A 287 -32.28 2.00 -11.84
N ARG A 288 -32.80 2.76 -10.88
CA ARG A 288 -33.10 2.25 -9.54
C ARG A 288 -34.05 1.05 -9.61
N THR A 289 -35.15 1.19 -10.35
CA THR A 289 -36.14 0.12 -10.49
C THR A 289 -35.54 -1.11 -11.18
N THR A 290 -34.84 -0.92 -12.30
CA THR A 290 -34.18 -2.02 -13.02
C THR A 290 -33.14 -2.74 -12.15
N LEU A 291 -32.31 -2.01 -11.42
CA LEU A 291 -31.27 -2.60 -10.55
C LEU A 291 -31.86 -3.39 -9.38
N GLU A 292 -32.98 -2.93 -8.82
CA GLU A 292 -33.72 -3.65 -7.78
C GLU A 292 -34.34 -4.93 -8.32
N ASP A 293 -35.06 -4.86 -9.44
CA ASP A 293 -35.80 -5.99 -10.01
C ASP A 293 -34.85 -7.08 -10.52
N LEU A 294 -33.82 -6.71 -11.29
CA LEU A 294 -32.78 -7.64 -11.72
C LEU A 294 -31.99 -8.21 -10.53
N GLY A 295 -31.79 -7.38 -9.49
CA GLY A 295 -31.16 -7.81 -8.25
C GLY A 295 -31.93 -8.94 -7.56
N ARG A 296 -33.25 -8.78 -7.42
CA ARG A 296 -34.14 -9.81 -6.85
C ARG A 296 -34.18 -11.05 -7.72
N LEU A 297 -34.39 -10.90 -9.04
CA LEU A 297 -34.43 -12.00 -10.00
C LEU A 297 -33.18 -12.87 -9.93
N LEU A 298 -31.99 -12.27 -10.06
CA LEU A 298 -30.74 -13.04 -10.05
C LEU A 298 -30.48 -13.71 -8.70
N THR A 299 -30.92 -13.11 -7.60
CA THR A 299 -30.73 -13.69 -6.26
C THR A 299 -31.60 -14.93 -6.06
N ASP A 300 -32.86 -14.87 -6.48
CA ASP A 300 -33.76 -16.03 -6.48
C ASP A 300 -33.20 -17.18 -7.32
N LEU A 301 -32.82 -16.88 -8.57
CA LEU A 301 -32.29 -17.89 -9.49
C LEU A 301 -30.98 -18.51 -9.00
N GLU A 302 -30.08 -17.74 -8.38
CA GLU A 302 -28.84 -18.26 -7.80
C GLU A 302 -29.10 -19.25 -6.65
N ILE A 303 -30.06 -18.94 -5.77
CA ILE A 303 -30.47 -19.84 -4.68
C ILE A 303 -31.00 -21.15 -5.25
N ARG A 304 -31.95 -21.06 -6.19
CA ARG A 304 -32.59 -22.23 -6.80
C ARG A 304 -31.60 -23.08 -7.61
N MET A 305 -30.67 -22.44 -8.32
CA MET A 305 -29.58 -23.12 -9.03
C MET A 305 -28.64 -23.87 -8.08
N ALA A 306 -28.37 -23.31 -6.89
CA ALA A 306 -27.55 -23.96 -5.88
C ALA A 306 -28.24 -25.20 -5.30
N GLU A 307 -29.55 -25.12 -5.05
CA GLU A 307 -30.39 -26.20 -4.51
C GLU A 307 -30.68 -27.32 -5.52
N ALA A 308 -30.58 -27.04 -6.83
CA ALA A 308 -30.77 -28.04 -7.87
C ALA A 308 -29.81 -29.22 -7.67
N ALA A 309 -30.35 -30.44 -7.57
CA ALA A 309 -29.56 -31.66 -7.33
C ALA A 309 -28.71 -32.11 -8.54
N SER A 310 -29.06 -31.65 -9.74
CA SER A 310 -28.38 -31.99 -10.99
C SER A 310 -27.12 -31.14 -11.20
N ARG A 311 -25.98 -31.78 -11.53
CA ARG A 311 -24.72 -31.14 -11.91
C ARG A 311 -24.28 -31.59 -13.31
N THR A 312 -25.23 -31.53 -14.25
CA THR A 312 -24.98 -31.86 -15.65
C THR A 312 -24.12 -30.80 -16.34
N GLU A 313 -23.70 -31.10 -17.58
CA GLU A 313 -23.05 -30.12 -18.45
C GLU A 313 -23.95 -28.91 -18.72
N GLU A 314 -25.26 -29.15 -18.90
CA GLU A 314 -26.25 -28.09 -19.05
C GLU A 314 -26.33 -27.20 -17.81
N TRP A 315 -26.39 -27.79 -16.60
CA TRP A 315 -26.33 -27.01 -15.35
C TRP A 315 -25.08 -26.13 -15.31
N THR A 316 -23.92 -26.68 -15.68
CA THR A 316 -22.64 -25.95 -15.68
C THR A 316 -22.70 -24.73 -16.59
N ARG A 317 -23.19 -24.89 -17.82
CA ARG A 317 -23.33 -23.78 -18.78
C ARG A 317 -24.34 -22.73 -18.30
N THR A 318 -25.50 -23.15 -17.82
CA THR A 318 -26.55 -22.27 -17.31
C THR A 318 -26.07 -21.48 -16.08
N ASN A 319 -25.36 -22.13 -15.16
CA ASN A 319 -24.80 -21.48 -13.99
C ASN A 319 -23.68 -20.48 -14.34
N GLU A 320 -22.86 -20.77 -15.35
CA GLU A 320 -21.84 -19.84 -15.84
C GLU A 320 -22.49 -18.60 -16.49
N ALA A 321 -23.56 -18.79 -17.27
CA ALA A 321 -24.35 -17.68 -17.83
C ALA A 321 -24.96 -16.80 -16.72
N LEU A 322 -25.55 -17.43 -15.69
CA LEU A 322 -26.10 -16.72 -14.53
C LEU A 322 -25.04 -15.88 -13.79
N ARG A 323 -23.85 -16.43 -13.58
CA ARG A 323 -22.70 -15.68 -13.02
C ARG A 323 -22.28 -14.53 -13.94
N GLY A 324 -22.33 -14.72 -15.25
CA GLY A 324 -22.13 -13.66 -16.24
C GLY A 324 -23.13 -12.52 -16.09
N ALA A 325 -24.42 -12.84 -15.98
CA ALA A 325 -25.49 -11.87 -15.74
C ALA A 325 -25.29 -11.11 -14.42
N ARG A 326 -24.84 -11.79 -13.35
CA ARG A 326 -24.50 -11.13 -12.09
C ARG A 326 -23.35 -10.13 -12.23
N ARG A 327 -22.30 -10.46 -12.98
CA ARG A 327 -21.21 -9.53 -13.28
C ARG A 327 -21.70 -8.30 -14.06
N ARG A 328 -22.61 -8.50 -15.02
CA ARG A 328 -23.24 -7.40 -15.76
C ARG A 328 -24.10 -6.50 -14.87
N LEU A 329 -24.85 -7.07 -13.91
CA LEU A 329 -25.58 -6.27 -12.92
C LEU A 329 -24.65 -5.42 -12.04
N VAL A 330 -23.49 -5.98 -11.64
CA VAL A 330 -22.47 -5.22 -10.89
C VAL A 330 -21.91 -4.07 -11.73
N LEU A 331 -21.66 -4.28 -13.03
CA LEU A 331 -21.26 -3.21 -13.94
C LEU A 331 -22.32 -2.10 -13.97
N LEU A 332 -23.61 -2.42 -14.13
CA LEU A 332 -24.68 -1.41 -14.13
C LEU A 332 -24.65 -0.56 -12.84
N ARG A 333 -24.53 -1.19 -11.67
CA ARG A 333 -24.46 -0.49 -10.38
C ARG A 333 -23.26 0.44 -10.23
N ARG A 334 -22.11 0.07 -10.81
CA ARG A 334 -20.85 0.81 -10.68
C ARG A 334 -20.70 1.89 -11.74
N ALA A 335 -21.26 1.66 -12.93
CA ALA A 335 -21.12 2.54 -14.06
C ALA A 335 -22.19 3.63 -14.11
N GLY A 336 -23.43 3.37 -13.69
CA GLY A 336 -24.52 4.36 -13.78
C GLY A 336 -25.18 4.41 -15.16
N PHE A 337 -26.52 4.45 -15.22
CA PHE A 337 -27.28 4.46 -16.49
C PHE A 337 -27.03 5.70 -17.34
N VAL A 338 -26.87 6.87 -16.73
CA VAL A 338 -26.78 8.18 -17.43
C VAL A 338 -25.59 8.22 -18.39
N HIS A 339 -24.50 7.51 -18.10
CA HIS A 339 -23.35 7.42 -19.00
C HIS A 339 -23.74 6.85 -20.36
N ASN A 340 -24.58 5.81 -20.39
CA ASN A 340 -25.08 5.23 -21.63
C ASN A 340 -26.41 4.49 -21.43
N PRO A 341 -27.56 5.20 -21.50
CA PRO A 341 -28.87 4.61 -21.20
C PRO A 341 -29.24 3.45 -22.14
N ASP A 342 -28.86 3.53 -23.42
CA ASP A 342 -29.18 2.49 -24.39
C ASP A 342 -28.35 1.22 -24.17
N ARG A 343 -27.07 1.37 -23.85
CA ARG A 343 -26.23 0.24 -23.41
C ARG A 343 -26.72 -0.36 -22.11
N ALA A 344 -27.14 0.46 -21.15
CA ALA A 344 -27.67 0.00 -19.88
C ALA A 344 -28.94 -0.86 -20.09
N ARG A 345 -29.86 -0.41 -20.95
CA ARG A 345 -31.05 -1.18 -21.36
C ARG A 345 -30.70 -2.45 -22.14
N GLN A 346 -29.67 -2.42 -23.00
CA GLN A 346 -29.19 -3.61 -23.71
C GLN A 346 -28.68 -4.67 -22.71
N ILE A 347 -27.91 -4.25 -21.71
CA ILE A 347 -27.41 -5.13 -20.66
C ILE A 347 -28.57 -5.67 -19.81
N ALA A 348 -29.53 -4.83 -19.43
CA ALA A 348 -30.70 -5.26 -18.65
C ALA A 348 -31.50 -6.34 -19.38
N LYS A 349 -31.79 -6.16 -20.67
CA LYS A 349 -32.50 -7.15 -21.50
C LYS A 349 -31.73 -8.47 -21.61
N ASP A 350 -30.41 -8.41 -21.72
CA ASP A 350 -29.57 -9.61 -21.73
C ASP A 350 -29.60 -10.36 -20.40
N ILE A 351 -29.58 -9.65 -19.27
CA ILE A 351 -29.74 -10.25 -17.93
C ILE A 351 -31.12 -10.93 -17.82
N GLU A 352 -32.18 -10.28 -18.30
CA GLU A 352 -33.53 -10.87 -18.32
C GLU A 352 -33.60 -12.13 -19.17
N ALA A 353 -32.99 -12.12 -20.37
CA ALA A 353 -32.93 -13.28 -21.25
C ALA A 353 -32.19 -14.45 -20.58
N VAL A 354 -31.05 -14.20 -19.95
CA VAL A 354 -30.35 -15.22 -19.15
C VAL A 354 -31.24 -15.73 -18.01
N GLY A 355 -31.97 -14.83 -17.34
CA GLY A 355 -32.91 -15.19 -16.28
C GLY A 355 -34.00 -16.15 -16.77
N GLN A 356 -34.57 -15.89 -17.95
CA GLN A 356 -35.56 -16.77 -18.58
C GLN A 356 -34.97 -18.14 -18.94
N ASP A 357 -33.72 -18.19 -19.42
CA ASP A 357 -33.02 -19.45 -19.73
C ASP A 357 -32.79 -20.29 -18.47
N VAL A 358 -32.38 -19.65 -17.37
CA VAL A 358 -32.18 -20.31 -16.08
C VAL A 358 -33.51 -20.81 -15.51
N ALA A 359 -34.57 -20.00 -15.58
CA ALA A 359 -35.91 -20.39 -15.13
C ALA A 359 -36.43 -21.62 -15.90
N ARG A 360 -36.26 -21.64 -17.24
CA ARG A 360 -36.59 -22.80 -18.08
C ARG A 360 -35.81 -24.04 -17.69
N PHE A 361 -34.51 -23.91 -17.42
CA PHE A 361 -33.68 -25.02 -16.94
C PHE A 361 -34.17 -25.57 -15.58
N LEU A 362 -34.62 -24.69 -14.68
CA LEU A 362 -35.19 -25.05 -13.38
C LEU A 362 -36.61 -25.62 -13.45
N GLY A 363 -37.22 -25.65 -14.64
CA GLY A 363 -38.54 -26.23 -14.87
C GLY A 363 -39.71 -25.26 -14.72
N ASP A 364 -39.46 -23.95 -14.69
CA ASP A 364 -40.52 -22.94 -14.70
C ASP A 364 -41.21 -22.91 -16.08
N GLN A 365 -42.55 -22.83 -16.09
CA GLN A 365 -43.32 -22.56 -17.31
C GLN A 365 -43.31 -21.04 -17.59
N PRO A 366 -43.22 -20.62 -18.86
CA PRO A 366 -43.14 -19.21 -19.24
C PRO A 366 -44.38 -18.38 -18.86
#